data_AF-A0A3B4YLG7-F1
#
_entry.id   AF-A0A3B4YLG7-F1
#
_cell.length_a   1.000
_cell.length_b   1.000
_cell.length_c   1.000
_cell.angle_alpha   90.00
_cell.angle_beta   90.00
_cell.angle_gamma   90.00
#
_symmetry.space_group_name_H-M   'P 1'
#
loop_
_entity.id
_entity.type
_entity.pdbx_description
1 polymer ?
#
loop_
_entity_poly.entity_id
_entity_poly.type
_entity_poly.pdbx_seq_one_letter_code
_entity_poly.pdbx_strand_id
1 'polypeptide(L)'
;MTCLSLSNLSVQSSPVEDRKSFPFVSSFVGSESKLLIVWVERFDDIESFPLSDLLSERKTGTSAGVSDVQLIFIHPLKTGLYRIRFHENVTSKFSLVVPLVNGSVVSKRSLGFLVREMVINCCHRRRLESDSAPPPHVRRRHMINDIILRYRSRCSEPAFYSALFRDL
;
A
#
# COMPACT_ATOMS: atom_id res chain seq x y z
N MET A 1 1.59 60.04 18.81
CA MET A 1 2.60 58.99 19.06
C MET A 1 2.19 58.23 20.30
N THR A 2 2.10 56.88 20.21
CA THR A 2 2.29 55.83 21.25
C THR A 2 1.54 55.95 22.58
N CYS A 3 0.99 54.93 23.23
CA CYS A 3 0.78 53.50 23.02
C CYS A 3 -0.21 53.12 24.14
N LEU A 4 -1.35 52.50 23.83
CA LEU A 4 -2.19 51.88 24.87
C LEU A 4 -1.82 50.40 24.98
N SER A 5 -1.25 50.08 26.14
CA SER A 5 -0.90 48.72 26.59
C SER A 5 -2.16 47.86 26.65
N LEU A 6 -2.17 46.75 25.89
CA LEU A 6 -3.14 45.67 26.03
C LEU A 6 -2.59 44.68 27.06
N SER A 7 -3.01 44.80 28.32
CA SER A 7 -2.78 43.78 29.34
C SER A 7 -3.94 42.76 29.37
N ASN A 8 -3.58 41.51 29.06
CA ASN A 8 -4.14 40.26 29.55
C ASN A 8 -5.66 40.02 29.40
N LEU A 9 -6.05 39.43 28.27
CA LEU A 9 -7.16 38.49 28.26
C LEU A 9 -6.63 37.10 28.66
N SER A 10 -6.96 36.70 29.88
CA SER A 10 -6.78 35.35 30.40
C SER A 10 -7.39 34.31 29.44
N VAL A 11 -6.55 33.54 28.74
CA VAL A 11 -6.99 32.31 28.07
C VAL A 11 -7.03 31.23 29.14
N GLN A 12 -8.22 30.99 29.66
CA GLN A 12 -8.50 29.95 30.63
C GLN A 12 -8.23 28.59 29.97
N SER A 13 -7.13 27.94 30.36
CA SER A 13 -6.80 26.58 29.96
C SER A 13 -7.74 25.61 30.67
N SER A 14 -8.73 25.09 29.95
CA SER A 14 -9.54 23.96 30.41
C SER A 14 -8.68 22.69 30.49
N PRO A 15 -8.84 21.86 31.54
CA PRO A 15 -8.07 20.63 31.68
C PRO A 15 -8.41 19.66 30.54
N VAL A 16 -7.37 19.07 29.96
CA VAL A 16 -7.48 17.98 28.99
C VAL A 16 -7.99 16.76 29.76
N GLU A 17 -9.31 16.53 29.75
CA GLU A 17 -9.87 15.27 30.21
C GLU A 17 -9.36 14.15 29.30
N ASP A 18 -8.72 13.15 29.91
CA ASP A 18 -8.34 11.88 29.30
C ASP A 18 -9.60 11.17 28.76
N ARG A 19 -9.94 11.46 27.51
CA ARG A 19 -11.03 10.79 26.82
C ARG A 19 -10.57 9.42 26.38
N LYS A 20 -11.13 8.41 27.05
CA LYS A 20 -11.09 6.97 26.74
C LYS A 20 -10.70 6.72 25.28
N SER A 21 -9.50 6.18 25.09
CA SER A 21 -9.05 5.63 23.83
C SER A 21 -10.04 4.56 23.38
N PHE A 22 -10.83 4.87 22.36
CA PHE A 22 -11.63 3.86 21.69
C PHE A 22 -10.67 2.83 21.09
N PRO A 23 -10.86 1.53 21.34
CA PRO A 23 -10.02 0.50 20.75
C PRO A 23 -10.15 0.60 19.23
N PHE A 24 -9.06 1.08 18.66
CA PHE A 24 -8.79 1.33 17.27
C PHE A 24 -8.84 0.01 16.49
N VAL A 25 -9.75 -0.06 15.52
CA VAL A 25 -9.67 -1.04 14.44
C VAL A 25 -9.29 -0.28 13.18
N SER A 26 -8.06 0.26 13.09
CA SER A 26 -7.50 0.64 11.79
C SER A 26 -6.77 -0.50 11.09
N SER A 27 -6.88 -1.72 11.62
CA SER A 27 -6.43 -2.96 10.98
C SER A 27 -7.22 -3.34 9.70
N PHE A 28 -7.83 -2.37 9.00
CA PHE A 28 -8.32 -2.53 7.63
C PHE A 28 -7.27 -2.15 6.58
N VAL A 29 -6.03 -1.98 6.98
CA VAL A 29 -4.87 -2.19 6.10
C VAL A 29 -4.74 -3.70 5.93
N GLY A 30 -5.61 -4.28 5.09
CA GLY A 30 -5.40 -5.66 4.65
C GLY A 30 -3.99 -5.77 4.12
N SER A 31 -3.26 -6.83 4.48
CA SER A 31 -1.85 -7.04 4.16
C SER A 31 -1.53 -6.46 2.78
N GLU A 32 -0.82 -5.33 2.78
CA GLU A 32 -0.45 -4.58 1.59
C GLU A 32 0.61 -5.40 0.84
N SER A 33 0.19 -6.49 0.20
CA SER A 33 1.10 -7.35 -0.53
C SER A 33 1.72 -6.55 -1.67
N LYS A 34 3.01 -6.29 -1.57
CA LYS A 34 3.74 -5.42 -2.49
C LYS A 34 3.96 -6.17 -3.79
N LEU A 35 3.89 -5.48 -4.92
CA LEU A 35 4.22 -6.04 -6.22
C LEU A 35 5.38 -5.25 -6.81
N LEU A 36 6.40 -5.95 -7.30
CA LEU A 36 7.56 -5.38 -7.95
C LEU A 36 7.67 -5.93 -9.37
N ILE A 37 7.79 -5.01 -10.33
CA ILE A 37 8.10 -5.33 -11.73
C ILE A 37 9.57 -5.03 -11.93
N VAL A 38 10.34 -6.05 -12.30
CA VAL A 38 11.80 -5.97 -12.42
C VAL A 38 12.18 -6.18 -13.88
N TRP A 39 12.89 -5.22 -14.44
CA TRP A 39 13.53 -5.38 -15.74
C TRP A 39 14.91 -6.02 -15.54
N VAL A 40 15.19 -7.12 -16.23
CA VAL A 40 16.47 -7.83 -16.11
C VAL A 40 17.17 -7.92 -17.46
N GLU A 41 18.45 -7.55 -17.48
CA GLU A 41 19.26 -7.62 -18.69
C GLU A 41 19.75 -9.04 -18.96
N ARG A 42 20.17 -9.77 -17.92
CA ARG A 42 20.51 -11.19 -18.01
C ARG A 42 19.43 -12.02 -17.33
N PHE A 43 19.04 -13.10 -17.99
CA PHE A 43 17.97 -13.95 -17.45
C PHE A 43 18.41 -14.67 -16.16
N ASP A 44 19.70 -14.98 -16.03
CA ASP A 44 20.25 -15.70 -14.88
C ASP A 44 20.29 -14.84 -13.60
N ASP A 45 20.24 -13.50 -13.72
CA ASP A 45 20.22 -12.58 -12.58
C ASP A 45 18.94 -12.72 -11.72
N ILE A 46 17.91 -13.39 -12.25
CA ILE A 46 16.64 -13.65 -11.54
C ILE A 46 16.87 -14.52 -10.30
N GLU A 47 17.73 -15.54 -10.40
CA GLU A 47 17.97 -16.50 -9.31
C GLU A 47 18.76 -15.86 -8.14
N SER A 48 19.58 -14.86 -8.45
CA SER A 48 20.38 -14.10 -7.47
C SER A 48 19.75 -12.76 -7.09
N PHE A 49 18.48 -12.52 -7.40
CA PHE A 49 17.84 -11.22 -7.19
C PHE A 49 17.78 -10.87 -5.69
N PRO A 50 18.37 -9.75 -5.23
CA PRO A 50 18.53 -9.43 -3.81
C PRO A 50 17.26 -8.82 -3.20
N LEU A 51 16.16 -9.59 -3.17
CA LEU A 51 14.87 -9.10 -2.65
C LEU A 51 14.97 -8.68 -1.18
N SER A 52 15.66 -9.46 -0.35
CA SER A 52 15.79 -9.20 1.09
C SER A 52 16.46 -7.84 1.37
N ASP A 53 17.53 -7.54 0.64
CA ASP A 53 18.29 -6.30 0.80
C ASP A 53 17.43 -5.09 0.42
N LEU A 54 16.70 -5.20 -0.71
CA LEU A 54 15.77 -4.17 -1.17
C LEU A 54 14.63 -3.89 -0.19
N LEU A 55 14.17 -4.91 0.53
CA LEU A 55 13.12 -4.74 1.55
C LEU A 55 13.67 -4.16 2.85
N SER A 56 14.93 -4.44 3.19
CA SER A 56 15.58 -3.94 4.41
C SER A 56 15.80 -2.42 4.39
N GLU A 57 16.03 -1.83 3.21
CA GLU A 57 16.23 -0.38 3.06
C GLU A 57 14.93 0.44 3.20
N ARG A 58 13.76 -0.20 3.22
CA ARG A 58 12.47 0.49 3.27
C ARG A 58 12.15 0.94 4.69
N LYS A 59 12.40 2.23 4.99
CA LYS A 59 12.12 2.91 6.28
C LYS A 59 10.65 2.98 6.72
N THR A 60 9.70 2.41 5.97
CA THR A 60 8.29 2.37 6.37
C THR A 60 8.13 1.24 7.37
N GLY A 61 7.70 1.54 8.60
CA GLY A 61 7.61 0.62 9.75
C GLY A 61 6.64 -0.58 9.64
N THR A 62 6.38 -1.05 8.42
CA THR A 62 5.64 -2.27 8.14
C THR A 62 6.63 -3.32 7.65
N SER A 63 6.96 -4.28 8.52
CA SER A 63 7.80 -5.44 8.22
C SER A 63 7.09 -6.40 7.26
N ALA A 64 6.94 -5.98 6.00
CA ALA A 64 6.53 -6.87 4.94
C ALA A 64 7.66 -7.87 4.71
N GLY A 65 7.44 -9.12 5.13
CA GLY A 65 8.38 -10.20 4.87
C GLY A 65 8.53 -10.47 3.37
N VAL A 66 9.61 -11.12 2.98
CA VAL A 66 9.87 -11.61 1.61
C VAL A 66 8.71 -12.42 1.01
N SER A 67 7.87 -13.03 1.85
CA SER A 67 6.67 -13.78 1.46
C SER A 67 5.48 -12.92 1.02
N ASP A 68 5.50 -11.62 1.32
CA ASP A 68 4.42 -10.68 1.01
C ASP A 68 4.70 -9.83 -0.24
N VAL A 69 5.83 -10.11 -0.91
CA VAL A 69 6.24 -9.41 -2.13
C VAL A 69 6.17 -10.32 -3.34
N GLN A 70 5.45 -9.84 -4.34
CA GLN A 70 5.19 -10.51 -5.60
C GLN A 70 6.09 -9.92 -6.69
N LEU A 71 6.86 -10.75 -7.38
CA LEU A 71 7.85 -10.33 -8.39
C LEU A 71 7.45 -10.76 -9.80
N ILE A 72 7.46 -9.80 -10.73
CA ILE A 72 7.32 -10.03 -12.17
C ILE A 72 8.60 -9.57 -12.85
N PHE A 73 9.36 -10.51 -13.40
CA PHE A 73 10.56 -10.22 -14.18
C PHE A 73 10.24 -10.13 -15.67
N ILE A 74 10.81 -9.12 -16.32
CA ILE A 74 10.73 -8.89 -17.75
C ILE A 74 12.14 -8.97 -18.33
N HIS A 75 12.35 -9.92 -19.23
CA HIS A 75 13.64 -10.14 -19.89
C HIS A 75 13.52 -9.95 -21.41
N PRO A 76 14.23 -8.99 -22.03
CA PRO A 76 14.26 -8.84 -23.48
C PRO A 76 15.02 -9.99 -24.15
N LEU A 77 14.46 -10.53 -25.23
CA LEU A 77 15.10 -11.54 -26.07
C LEU A 77 15.74 -10.89 -27.31
N LYS A 78 16.77 -11.52 -27.86
CA LYS A 78 17.42 -11.09 -29.13
C LYS A 78 16.44 -10.99 -30.31
N THR A 79 15.31 -11.69 -30.24
CA THR A 79 14.24 -11.66 -31.24
C THR A 79 13.39 -10.37 -31.19
N GLY A 80 13.60 -9.49 -30.22
CA GLY A 80 12.74 -8.32 -29.98
C GLY A 80 11.45 -8.63 -29.21
N LEU A 81 11.30 -9.88 -28.74
CA LEU A 81 10.24 -10.30 -27.84
C LEU A 81 10.68 -10.19 -26.38
N TYR A 82 9.75 -10.38 -25.46
CA TYR A 82 10.00 -10.28 -24.02
C TYR A 82 9.53 -11.54 -23.32
N ARG A 83 10.41 -12.17 -22.55
CA ARG A 83 10.09 -13.29 -21.68
C ARG A 83 9.66 -12.77 -20.32
N ILE A 84 8.54 -13.31 -19.82
CA ILE A 84 7.99 -13.01 -18.50
C ILE A 84 8.32 -14.16 -17.56
N ARG A 85 8.87 -13.86 -16.39
CA ARG A 85 9.12 -14.84 -15.33
C ARG A 85 8.49 -14.33 -14.03
N PHE A 86 7.78 -15.21 -13.33
CA PHE A 86 7.29 -14.93 -11.99
C PHE A 86 8.21 -15.58 -10.97
N HIS A 87 8.46 -14.90 -9.86
CA HIS A 87 9.11 -15.56 -8.73
C HIS A 87 8.13 -16.52 -8.08
N GLU A 88 8.50 -17.80 -8.06
CA GLU A 88 7.71 -18.87 -7.47
C GLU A 88 7.98 -18.90 -5.97
N ASN A 89 7.30 -18.02 -5.24
CA ASN A 89 7.15 -18.18 -3.79
C ASN A 89 5.89 -19.02 -3.52
N VAL A 90 5.86 -19.77 -2.42
CA VAL A 90 4.73 -20.65 -2.04
C VAL A 90 3.40 -19.87 -1.92
N THR A 91 3.47 -18.55 -1.69
CA THR A 91 2.33 -17.61 -1.60
C THR A 91 1.99 -16.92 -2.94
N SER A 92 2.82 -17.08 -3.96
CA SER A 92 2.80 -16.36 -5.23
C SER A 92 1.84 -17.00 -6.24
N LYS A 93 0.53 -16.76 -6.06
CA LYS A 93 -0.54 -17.32 -6.91
C LYS A 93 -0.65 -16.64 -8.30
N PHE A 94 0.43 -16.15 -8.89
CA PHE A 94 0.40 -15.51 -10.22
C PHE A 94 -0.13 -16.45 -11.32
N SER A 95 0.12 -17.75 -11.18
CA SER A 95 -0.36 -18.78 -12.10
C SER A 95 -1.88 -18.89 -12.22
N LEU A 96 -2.62 -18.36 -11.23
CA LEU A 96 -4.08 -18.38 -11.21
C LEU A 96 -4.72 -17.14 -11.84
N VAL A 97 -3.90 -16.23 -12.38
CA VAL A 97 -4.34 -14.97 -12.99
C VAL A 97 -3.86 -14.94 -14.42
N VAL A 98 -4.79 -14.85 -15.36
CA VAL A 98 -4.48 -14.75 -16.78
C VAL A 98 -4.77 -13.31 -17.18
N PRO A 99 -3.82 -12.62 -17.85
CA PRO A 99 -3.43 -12.98 -19.21
C PRO A 99 -2.04 -13.61 -19.42
N LEU A 100 -1.15 -13.65 -18.42
CA LEU A 100 0.23 -14.14 -18.58
C LEU A 100 0.49 -15.39 -17.73
N VAL A 101 1.25 -16.35 -18.26
CA VAL A 101 1.74 -17.51 -17.49
C VAL A 101 3.26 -17.47 -17.34
N ASN A 102 3.80 -18.17 -16.34
CA ASN A 102 5.24 -18.18 -16.12
C ASN A 102 5.98 -18.69 -17.38
N GLY A 103 7.00 -17.97 -17.83
CA GLY A 103 7.71 -18.29 -19.07
C GLY A 103 7.06 -17.75 -20.36
N SER A 104 5.94 -17.02 -20.25
CA SER A 104 5.28 -16.40 -21.41
C SER A 104 6.25 -15.53 -22.21
N VAL A 105 6.12 -15.56 -23.53
CA VAL A 105 6.87 -14.67 -24.43
C VAL A 105 5.89 -13.78 -25.18
N VAL A 106 6.08 -12.47 -25.06
CA VAL A 106 5.15 -11.47 -25.59
C VAL A 106 5.85 -10.46 -26.48
N SER A 107 5.08 -9.84 -27.37
CA SER A 107 5.59 -8.79 -28.26
C SER A 107 5.72 -7.45 -27.51
N LYS A 108 6.63 -6.60 -27.99
CA LYS A 108 6.81 -5.23 -27.45
C LYS A 108 5.52 -4.44 -27.33
N ARG A 109 4.62 -4.55 -28.33
CA ARG A 109 3.36 -3.78 -28.37
C ARG A 109 2.34 -4.26 -27.33
N SER A 110 2.35 -5.54 -27.00
CA SER A 110 1.37 -6.13 -26.06
C SER A 110 1.87 -6.19 -24.63
N LEU A 111 3.20 -6.16 -24.41
CA LEU A 111 3.85 -6.29 -23.11
C LEU A 111 3.21 -5.41 -22.03
N GLY A 112 3.12 -4.10 -22.28
CA GLY A 112 2.64 -3.14 -21.28
C GLY A 112 1.19 -3.40 -20.87
N PHE A 113 0.33 -3.72 -21.83
CA PHE A 113 -1.07 -4.05 -21.57
C PHE A 113 -1.20 -5.34 -20.77
N LEU A 114 -0.54 -6.42 -21.21
CA LEU A 114 -0.64 -7.73 -20.57
C LEU A 114 -0.09 -7.73 -19.14
N VAL A 115 1.02 -7.02 -18.89
CA VAL A 115 1.57 -6.88 -17.53
C VAL A 115 0.64 -6.07 -16.64
N ARG A 116 0.05 -4.97 -17.13
CA ARG A 116 -0.92 -4.19 -16.35
C ARG A 116 -2.15 -5.01 -15.97
N GLU A 117 -2.75 -5.70 -16.93
CA GLU A 117 -3.92 -6.55 -16.69
C GLU A 117 -3.61 -7.66 -15.68
N MET A 118 -2.44 -8.31 -15.82
CA MET A 118 -1.97 -9.29 -14.85
C MET A 118 -1.90 -8.71 -13.42
N VAL A 119 -1.29 -7.53 -13.26
CA VAL A 119 -1.15 -6.87 -11.95
C VAL A 119 -2.52 -6.51 -11.36
N ILE A 120 -3.42 -5.93 -12.16
CA ILE A 120 -4.77 -5.56 -11.73
C ILE A 120 -5.54 -6.80 -11.27
N ASN A 121 -5.51 -7.87 -12.07
CA ASN A 121 -6.20 -9.10 -11.75
C ASN A 121 -5.61 -9.79 -10.51
N CYS A 122 -4.29 -9.73 -10.29
CA CYS A 122 -3.66 -10.21 -9.05
C CYS A 122 -4.16 -9.44 -7.82
N CYS A 123 -4.22 -8.12 -7.91
CA CYS A 123 -4.77 -7.28 -6.84
C CYS A 123 -6.24 -7.60 -6.57
N HIS A 124 -7.06 -7.81 -7.61
CA HIS A 124 -8.47 -8.18 -7.46
C HIS A 124 -8.64 -9.55 -6.81
N ARG A 125 -7.89 -10.57 -7.24
CA ARG A 125 -7.98 -11.91 -6.67
C ARG A 125 -7.53 -11.94 -5.21
N ARG A 126 -6.43 -11.25 -4.85
CA ARG A 126 -6.01 -11.14 -3.43
C ARG A 126 -7.11 -10.54 -2.55
N ARG A 127 -7.82 -9.53 -3.04
CA ARG A 127 -8.97 -8.94 -2.32
C ARG A 127 -10.09 -9.97 -2.10
N LEU A 128 -10.34 -10.85 -3.07
CA LEU A 128 -11.35 -11.90 -2.94
C LEU A 128 -10.92 -13.04 -2.01
N GLU A 129 -9.62 -13.35 -1.94
CA GLU A 129 -9.07 -14.37 -1.04
C GLU A 129 -9.03 -13.91 0.43
N SER A 130 -9.11 -12.60 0.69
CA SER A 130 -9.23 -12.06 2.03
C SER A 130 -10.70 -12.05 2.46
N ASP A 131 -11.16 -13.15 3.08
CA ASP A 131 -12.54 -13.32 3.57
C ASP A 131 -13.01 -12.19 4.52
N SER A 132 -12.06 -11.49 5.13
CA SER A 132 -12.30 -10.39 6.06
C SER A 132 -12.25 -9.00 5.42
N ALA A 133 -11.95 -8.86 4.12
CA ALA A 133 -11.82 -7.56 3.48
C ALA A 133 -13.20 -6.98 3.12
N PRO A 134 -13.66 -5.91 3.81
CA PRO A 134 -14.93 -5.28 3.45
C PRO A 134 -14.88 -4.69 2.04
N PRO A 135 -15.99 -4.75 1.28
CA PRO A 135 -16.08 -4.13 -0.05
C PRO A 135 -15.68 -2.64 -0.03
N PRO A 136 -15.23 -2.07 -1.17
CA PRO A 136 -14.77 -0.67 -1.22
C PRO A 136 -15.78 0.34 -0.69
N HIS A 137 -17.08 0.14 -0.97
CA HIS A 137 -18.14 1.01 -0.48
C HIS A 137 -18.31 0.92 1.05
N VAL A 138 -18.12 -0.26 1.64
CA VAL A 138 -18.16 -0.47 3.10
C VAL A 138 -16.94 0.18 3.76
N ARG A 139 -15.73 0.01 3.20
CA ARG A 139 -14.51 0.69 3.66
C ARG A 139 -14.67 2.20 3.65
N ARG A 140 -15.18 2.75 2.55
CA ARG A 140 -15.45 4.18 2.40
C ARG A 140 -16.45 4.67 3.45
N ARG A 141 -17.53 3.90 3.71
CA ARG A 141 -18.51 4.24 4.76
C ARG A 141 -17.86 4.30 6.15
N HIS A 142 -17.00 3.33 6.50
CA HIS A 142 -16.29 3.34 7.77
C HIS A 142 -15.32 4.54 7.89
N MET A 143 -14.55 4.87 6.85
CA MET A 143 -13.68 6.05 6.84
C MET A 143 -14.46 7.37 7.00
N ILE A 144 -15.58 7.51 6.31
CA ILE A 144 -16.45 8.70 6.45
C ILE A 144 -16.97 8.81 7.89
N ASN A 145 -17.46 7.70 8.46
CA ASN A 145 -17.92 7.68 9.84
C ASN A 145 -16.80 8.03 10.82
N ASP A 146 -15.57 7.57 10.60
CA ASP A 146 -14.40 7.92 11.41
C ASP A 146 -14.10 9.43 11.34
N ILE A 147 -14.10 10.03 10.15
CA ILE A 147 -13.96 11.48 9.98
C ILE A 147 -15.03 12.24 10.77
N ILE A 148 -16.30 11.79 10.68
CA ILE A 148 -17.42 12.40 11.40
C ILE A 148 -17.22 12.30 12.92
N LEU A 149 -16.79 11.14 13.42
CA LEU A 149 -16.54 10.92 14.85
C LEU A 149 -15.39 11.79 15.37
N ARG A 150 -14.28 11.86 14.62
CA ARG A 150 -13.13 12.73 14.95
C ARG A 150 -13.54 14.20 14.94
N TYR A 151 -14.31 14.64 13.95
CA TYR A 151 -14.81 16.02 13.90
C TYR A 151 -15.67 16.36 15.12
N ARG A 152 -16.54 15.43 15.56
CA ARG A 152 -17.38 15.60 16.77
C ARG A 152 -16.59 15.65 18.07
N SER A 153 -15.33 15.20 18.08
CA SER A 153 -14.49 15.19 19.29
C SER A 153 -14.00 16.58 19.74
N ARG A 154 -14.31 17.65 18.98
CA ARG A 154 -14.00 19.07 19.29
C ARG A 154 -12.52 19.34 19.62
N CYS A 155 -11.60 18.67 18.94
CA CYS A 155 -10.19 19.03 18.97
C CYS A 155 -9.92 20.32 18.16
N SER A 156 -8.80 20.98 18.43
CA SER A 156 -8.36 22.13 17.63
C SER A 156 -8.10 21.70 16.18
N GLU A 157 -8.27 22.62 15.24
CA GLU A 157 -8.09 22.34 13.80
C GLU A 157 -6.71 21.70 13.49
N PRO A 158 -5.58 22.17 14.03
CA PRO A 158 -4.28 21.51 13.84
C PRO A 158 -4.26 20.08 14.40
N ALA A 159 -4.83 19.86 15.59
CA ALA A 159 -4.87 18.54 16.22
C ALA A 159 -5.75 17.56 15.45
N PHE A 160 -6.85 18.04 14.84
CA PHE A 160 -7.71 17.25 13.97
C PHE A 160 -6.94 16.75 12.73
N TYR A 161 -6.27 17.64 11.98
CA TYR A 161 -5.52 17.23 10.79
C TYR A 161 -4.34 16.32 11.15
N SER A 162 -3.57 16.63 12.20
CA SER A 162 -2.47 15.77 12.64
C SER A 162 -2.94 14.39 13.09
N ALA A 163 -4.14 14.25 13.64
CA ALA A 163 -4.71 12.94 13.97
C ALA A 163 -5.22 12.21 12.72
N LEU A 164 -5.82 12.92 11.76
CA LEU A 164 -6.38 12.36 10.53
C LEU A 164 -5.31 11.68 9.66
N PHE A 165 -4.10 12.25 9.60
CA PHE A 165 -3.01 11.78 8.73
C PHE A 165 -1.90 11.02 9.48
N ARG A 166 -2.11 10.65 10.74
CA ARG A 166 -1.06 10.04 11.58
C ARG A 166 -0.62 8.66 11.10
N ASP A 167 -1.54 7.89 10.52
CA ASP A 167 -1.36 6.48 10.18
C ASP A 167 -1.35 6.22 8.65
N LEU A 168 -1.13 7.28 7.85
CA LEU A 168 -1.05 7.21 6.37
C LEU A 168 0.40 7.12 5.87
#